data_AF-A0A7R8CJ97-F1
#
_entry.id   AF-A0A7R8CJ97-F1
#
_cell.length_a   1.000
_cell.length_b   1.000
_cell.length_c   1.000
_cell.angle_alpha   90.00
_cell.angle_beta   90.00
_cell.angle_gamma   90.00
#
_symmetry.space_group_name_H-M   'P 1'
#
loop_
_entity.id
_entity.type
_entity.pdbx_description
1 polymer ?
#
loop_
_entity_poly.entity_id
_entity_poly.type
_entity_poly.pdbx_seq_one_letter_code
_entity_poly.pdbx_strand_id
1 'polypeptide(L)'
;MEETSDIISRASSNSLVLLDELGRGTSSYDGLALAESILKFLIYSSNCFTLFVTHYGILTSKFEKLHFKQIRNGHVGYSVLGEENSLILLYKIFPGAVRKSYGINVARLASLPIDVVDKAKQISMKYQRSLDLKLKLIDFFRIHCIFKEVHI
;
A
#
# COMPACT_ATOMS: atom_id res chain seq x y z
N MET A 1 13.58 7.67 -11.18
CA MET A 1 12.76 7.06 -12.27
C MET A 1 13.64 6.44 -13.33
N GLU A 2 14.82 7.02 -13.60
CA GLU A 2 15.86 6.41 -14.43
C GLU A 2 16.24 5.01 -13.93
N GLU A 3 16.38 4.84 -12.62
CA GLU A 3 16.71 3.55 -12.00
C GLU A 3 15.63 2.48 -12.28
N THR A 4 14.36 2.88 -12.24
CA THR A 4 13.25 1.98 -12.53
C THR A 4 13.20 1.61 -14.01
N SER A 5 13.51 2.56 -14.90
CA SER A 5 13.64 2.29 -16.34
C SER A 5 14.73 1.26 -16.63
N ASP A 6 15.88 1.38 -15.97
CA ASP A 6 16.98 0.43 -16.10
C ASP A 6 16.62 -0.96 -15.59
N ILE A 7 15.91 -1.06 -14.46
CA ILE A 7 15.43 -2.34 -13.93
C ILE A 7 14.46 -2.99 -14.93
N ILE A 8 13.45 -2.25 -15.41
CA ILE A 8 12.42 -2.78 -16.30
C ILE A 8 13.02 -3.24 -17.63
N SER A 9 13.97 -2.49 -18.19
CA SER A 9 14.59 -2.82 -19.47
C SER A 9 15.49 -4.06 -19.43
N ARG A 10 16.01 -4.42 -18.25
CA ARG A 10 16.93 -5.55 -18.05
C ARG A 10 16.29 -6.77 -17.37
N ALA A 11 15.15 -6.59 -16.72
CA ALA A 11 14.48 -7.64 -15.97
C ALA A 11 14.02 -8.79 -16.89
N SER A 12 14.46 -10.00 -16.54
CA SER A 12 14.10 -11.26 -17.19
C SER A 12 13.55 -12.26 -16.17
N SER A 13 13.07 -13.41 -16.63
CA SER A 13 12.51 -14.45 -15.77
C SER A 13 13.48 -14.95 -14.68
N ASN A 14 14.78 -14.78 -14.91
CA ASN A 14 15.85 -15.22 -14.00
C ASN A 14 16.33 -14.10 -13.07
N SER A 15 15.64 -12.96 -13.06
CA SER A 15 16.00 -11.80 -12.23
C SER A 15 15.27 -11.83 -10.88
N LEU A 16 15.95 -11.33 -9.84
CA LEU A 16 15.35 -10.92 -8.58
C LEU A 16 15.23 -9.39 -8.58
N VAL A 17 14.01 -8.88 -8.57
CA VAL A 17 13.73 -7.44 -8.56
C VAL A 17 13.24 -7.02 -7.17
N LEU A 18 13.91 -6.04 -6.58
CA LEU A 18 13.53 -5.45 -5.30
C LEU A 18 13.18 -3.98 -5.54
N LEU A 19 11.93 -3.61 -5.31
CA LEU A 19 11.45 -2.24 -5.45
C LEU A 19 10.93 -1.74 -4.11
N ASP A 20 11.49 -0.64 -3.63
CA ASP A 20 11.08 0.00 -2.40
C ASP A 20 10.46 1.36 -2.70
N GLU A 21 9.19 1.52 -2.32
CA GLU A 21 8.44 2.79 -2.38
C GLU A 21 8.45 3.48 -3.75
N LEU A 22 8.29 2.69 -4.82
CA LEU A 22 8.16 3.19 -6.19
C LEU A 22 6.97 4.15 -6.31
N GLY A 23 7.19 5.30 -6.96
CA GLY A 23 6.17 6.33 -7.14
C GLY A 23 6.18 7.41 -6.05
N ARG A 24 7.11 7.36 -5.09
CA ARG A 24 7.38 8.51 -4.22
C ARG A 24 7.94 9.70 -5.01
N GLY A 25 7.56 10.91 -4.61
CA GLY A 25 8.04 12.16 -5.22
C GLY A 25 7.20 12.68 -6.40
N THR A 26 6.08 12.04 -6.73
CA THR A 26 5.09 12.53 -7.69
C THR A 26 3.70 12.65 -7.05
N SER A 27 2.69 13.09 -7.83
CA SER A 27 1.31 13.15 -7.38
C SER A 27 0.84 11.77 -6.91
N SER A 28 0.00 11.71 -5.87
CA SER A 28 -0.42 10.44 -5.29
C SER A 28 -1.10 9.49 -6.28
N TYR A 29 -1.82 10.04 -7.27
CA TYR A 29 -2.52 9.26 -8.29
C TYR A 29 -1.56 8.78 -9.39
N ASP A 30 -0.67 9.63 -9.87
CA ASP A 30 0.32 9.24 -10.89
C ASP A 30 1.28 8.19 -10.33
N GLY A 31 1.71 8.36 -9.08
CA GLY A 31 2.59 7.41 -8.40
C GLY A 31 1.93 6.04 -8.23
N LEU A 32 0.65 6.02 -7.83
CA LEU A 32 -0.14 4.78 -7.74
C LEU A 32 -0.30 4.10 -9.12
N ALA A 33 -0.62 4.87 -10.16
CA ALA A 33 -0.82 4.35 -11.51
C ALA A 33 0.47 3.77 -12.09
N LEU A 34 1.60 4.47 -11.93
CA LEU A 34 2.92 3.99 -12.33
C LEU A 34 3.30 2.72 -11.56
N ALA A 35 3.15 2.71 -10.24
CA ALA A 35 3.43 1.55 -9.41
C ALA A 35 2.62 0.32 -9.84
N GLU A 36 1.32 0.47 -10.09
CA GLU A 36 0.48 -0.63 -10.56
C GLU A 36 0.91 -1.13 -11.94
N SER A 37 1.17 -0.22 -12.87
CA SER A 37 1.56 -0.57 -14.25
C SER A 37 2.90 -1.32 -14.28
N ILE A 38 3.88 -0.82 -13.53
CA ILE A 38 5.22 -1.40 -13.46
C ILE A 38 5.19 -2.77 -12.79
N LEU A 39 4.45 -2.93 -11.70
CA LEU A 39 4.30 -4.22 -11.05
C LEU A 39 3.66 -5.25 -11.99
N LYS A 40 2.63 -4.86 -12.75
CA LYS A 40 2.02 -5.73 -13.77
C LYS A 40 3.00 -6.11 -14.87
N PHE A 41 3.83 -5.16 -15.33
CA PHE A 41 4.86 -5.44 -16.32
C PHE A 41 5.86 -6.49 -15.81
N LEU A 42 6.37 -6.34 -14.57
CA LEU A 42 7.33 -7.28 -14.00
C LEU A 42 6.76 -8.69 -13.83
N ILE A 43 5.46 -8.81 -13.53
CA ILE A 43 4.76 -10.09 -13.40
C ILE A 43 4.49 -10.75 -14.75
N TYR A 44 3.98 -9.99 -15.74
CA TYR A 44 3.49 -10.57 -16.99
C TYR A 44 4.49 -10.56 -18.14
N SER A 45 5.31 -9.52 -18.22
CA SER A 45 6.26 -9.33 -19.31
C SER A 45 7.63 -9.90 -18.94
N SER A 46 8.18 -9.49 -17.79
CA SER A 46 9.48 -10.00 -17.33
C SER A 46 9.36 -11.38 -16.66
N ASN A 47 8.20 -11.71 -16.10
CA ASN A 47 7.94 -12.94 -15.33
C ASN A 47 9.03 -13.21 -14.28
N CYS A 48 9.49 -12.15 -13.62
CA CYS A 48 10.62 -12.18 -12.69
C CYS A 48 10.15 -12.27 -11.25
N PHE A 49 11.00 -12.82 -10.37
CA PHE A 49 10.68 -12.81 -8.95
C PHE A 49 10.81 -11.39 -8.41
N THR A 50 9.71 -10.84 -7.89
CA THR A 50 9.63 -9.43 -7.49
C THR A 50 9.22 -9.29 -6.02
N LEU A 51 10.00 -8.54 -5.24
CA LEU A 51 9.58 -8.00 -3.95
C LEU A 51 9.25 -6.52 -4.13
N PHE A 52 8.01 -6.16 -3.85
CA PHE A 52 7.50 -4.79 -4.01
C PHE A 52 7.03 -4.24 -2.67
N VAL A 53 7.81 -3.33 -2.09
CA VAL A 53 7.50 -2.65 -0.82
C VAL A 53 6.81 -1.33 -1.14
N THR A 54 5.66 -1.08 -0.52
CA THR A 54 4.85 0.10 -0.84
C THR A 54 3.93 0.53 0.31
N HIS A 55 3.71 1.84 0.40
CA HIS A 55 2.63 2.42 1.21
C HIS A 55 1.29 2.55 0.48
N TYR A 56 1.19 2.14 -0.79
CA TYR A 56 -0.08 2.17 -1.51
C TYR A 56 -1.02 1.05 -1.03
N GLY A 57 -1.68 1.26 0.11
CA GLY A 57 -2.66 0.32 0.68
C GLY A 57 -3.84 0.00 -0.24
N ILE A 58 -4.19 0.93 -1.13
CA ILE A 58 -5.23 0.73 -2.15
C ILE A 58 -4.79 -0.35 -3.15
N LEU A 59 -3.50 -0.35 -3.54
CA LEU A 59 -2.94 -1.31 -4.49
C LEU A 59 -2.93 -2.72 -3.92
N THR A 60 -2.44 -2.87 -2.68
CA THR A 60 -2.40 -4.17 -1.99
C THR A 60 -3.82 -4.71 -1.76
N SER A 61 -4.75 -3.87 -1.28
CA SER A 61 -6.16 -4.24 -1.10
C SER A 61 -6.83 -4.65 -2.41
N LYS A 62 -6.50 -4.00 -3.53
CA LYS A 62 -7.03 -4.32 -4.86
C LYS A 62 -6.60 -5.71 -5.30
N PHE A 63 -5.31 -6.05 -5.20
CA PHE A 63 -4.81 -7.36 -5.61
C PHE A 63 -5.32 -8.50 -4.72
N GLU A 64 -5.52 -8.24 -3.42
CA GLU A 64 -6.14 -9.21 -2.51
C GLU A 64 -7.59 -9.51 -2.91
N LYS A 65 -8.41 -8.48 -3.14
CA LYS A 65 -9.81 -8.62 -3.54
C LYS A 65 -10.00 -9.31 -4.89
N LEU A 66 -9.09 -9.07 -5.83
CA LEU A 66 -9.15 -9.66 -7.16
C LEU A 66 -8.55 -11.07 -7.22
N HIS A 67 -8.10 -11.64 -6.09
CA HIS A 67 -7.51 -12.98 -6.00
C HIS A 67 -6.42 -13.22 -7.06
N PHE A 68 -5.51 -12.25 -7.19
CA PHE A 68 -4.48 -12.28 -8.22
C PHE A 68 -3.46 -13.40 -7.93
N LYS A 69 -3.54 -14.51 -8.66
CA LYS A 69 -2.81 -15.76 -8.34
C LYS A 69 -1.29 -15.61 -8.26
N GLN A 70 -0.72 -14.67 -9.02
CA GLN A 70 0.71 -14.40 -9.08
C GLN A 70 1.22 -13.50 -7.94
N ILE A 71 0.32 -12.88 -7.17
CA ILE A 71 0.67 -11.93 -6.11
C ILE A 71 0.32 -12.52 -4.76
N ARG A 72 1.25 -12.41 -3.82
CA ARG A 72 1.01 -12.71 -2.40
C ARG A 72 1.28 -11.44 -1.60
N ASN A 73 0.25 -10.93 -0.94
CA ASN A 73 0.42 -9.81 -0.02
C ASN A 73 1.03 -10.28 1.30
N GLY A 74 1.94 -9.46 1.82
CA GLY A 74 2.43 -9.58 3.18
C GLY A 74 2.62 -8.20 3.81
N HIS A 75 2.65 -8.17 5.13
CA HIS A 75 2.92 -6.97 5.91
C HIS A 75 3.81 -7.29 7.11
N VAL A 76 4.53 -6.29 7.59
CA VAL A 76 5.29 -6.42 8.84
C VAL A 76 4.33 -6.37 10.02
N GLY A 77 4.38 -7.40 10.86
CA GLY A 77 3.51 -7.53 12.02
C GLY A 77 3.89 -6.58 13.15
N TYR A 78 2.87 -6.21 13.91
CA TYR A 78 2.98 -5.36 15.08
C TYR A 78 2.03 -5.89 16.18
N SER A 79 2.34 -5.57 17.43
CA SER A 79 1.48 -5.82 18.58
C SER A 79 1.16 -4.50 19.27
N VAL A 80 -0.04 -4.39 19.84
CA VAL A 80 -0.45 -3.23 20.63
C VAL A 80 -0.65 -3.72 22.07
N LEU A 81 0.08 -3.14 23.02
CA LEU A 81 0.02 -3.49 24.44
C LEU A 81 -0.63 -2.38 25.26
N GLY A 82 -1.46 -2.80 26.21
CA GLY A 82 -2.03 -1.96 27.26
C GLY A 82 -3.01 -0.87 26.81
N GLU A 83 -3.55 -0.14 27.78
CA GLU A 83 -4.49 0.97 27.56
C GLU A 83 -3.82 2.17 26.88
N GLU A 84 -2.51 2.35 27.08
CA GLU A 84 -1.72 3.42 26.48
C GLU A 84 -1.41 3.23 24.99
N ASN A 85 -1.89 2.13 24.39
CA ASN A 85 -1.80 1.87 22.96
C ASN A 85 -0.33 1.79 22.47
N SER A 86 0.54 1.25 23.33
CA SER A 86 1.97 1.10 23.08
C SER A 86 2.21 0.06 21.98
N LEU A 87 2.93 0.43 20.93
CA LEU A 87 3.12 -0.39 19.74
C LEU A 87 4.48 -1.11 19.81
N ILE A 88 4.50 -2.41 19.50
CA ILE A 88 5.73 -3.20 19.35
C ILE A 88 5.81 -3.68 17.91
N LEU A 89 6.93 -3.41 17.25
CA LEU A 89 7.23 -3.96 15.94
C LEU A 89 7.75 -5.40 16.12
N LEU A 90 7.11 -6.37 15.46
CA LEU A 90 7.48 -7.78 15.59
C LEU A 90 8.61 -8.17 14.62
N TYR A 91 8.88 -7.33 13.61
CA TYR A 91 9.84 -7.59 12.52
C TYR A 91 9.63 -8.93 11.81
N LYS A 92 8.38 -9.43 11.80
CA LYS A 92 7.96 -10.67 11.13
C LYS A 92 6.96 -10.35 10.03
N ILE A 93 7.05 -11.06 8.91
CA ILE A 93 6.11 -10.92 7.80
C ILE A 93 4.90 -11.82 8.05
N PHE A 94 3.71 -11.23 7.98
CA PHE A 94 2.42 -11.91 8.07
C PHE A 94 1.67 -11.79 6.73
N PRO A 95 0.86 -12.79 6.34
CA PRO A 95 0.11 -12.75 5.09
C PRO A 95 -1.01 -11.68 5.12
N GLY A 96 -1.39 -11.20 3.94
CA GLY A 96 -2.50 -10.26 3.73
C GLY A 96 -2.08 -8.79 3.74
N ALA A 97 -2.97 -7.91 3.28
CA ALA A 97 -2.72 -6.47 3.27
C ALA A 97 -2.90 -5.85 4.67
N VAL A 98 -2.10 -4.81 4.97
CA VAL A 98 -2.25 -4.05 6.21
C VAL A 98 -3.50 -3.17 6.15
N ARG A 99 -4.34 -3.23 7.20
CA ARG A 99 -5.63 -2.50 7.24
C ARG A 99 -5.59 -1.17 7.99
N LYS A 100 -4.59 -0.96 8.85
CA LYS A 100 -4.45 0.25 9.67
C LYS A 100 -3.02 0.76 9.62
N SER A 101 -2.86 2.08 9.53
CA SER A 101 -1.57 2.75 9.70
C SER A 101 -1.34 3.09 11.17
N TYR A 102 -0.12 2.87 11.65
CA TYR A 102 0.28 3.10 13.04
C TYR A 102 1.37 4.17 13.17
N GLY A 103 1.54 5.03 12.16
CA GLY A 103 2.59 6.05 12.17
C GLY A 103 2.53 6.98 13.39
N ILE A 104 1.34 7.28 13.89
CA ILE A 104 1.15 8.10 15.11
C ILE A 104 1.57 7.33 16.36
N ASN A 105 1.29 6.03 16.43
CA ASN A 105 1.78 5.18 17.52
C ASN A 105 3.31 5.06 17.48
N VAL A 106 3.90 4.97 16.28
CA VAL A 106 5.36 4.97 16.10
C VAL A 106 5.98 6.29 16.58
N ALA A 107 5.33 7.43 16.35
CA ALA A 107 5.81 8.72 16.85
C ALA A 107 5.92 8.77 18.38
N ARG A 108 5.00 8.10 19.08
CA ARG A 108 5.07 7.94 20.55
C ARG A 108 6.27 7.11 20.98
N LEU A 109 6.58 6.02 20.27
CA LEU A 109 7.79 5.21 20.51
C LEU A 109 9.08 6.01 20.26
N ALA A 110 9.06 6.90 19.26
CA ALA A 110 10.17 7.79 18.96
C ALA A 110 10.31 8.97 19.94
N SER A 111 9.57 8.95 21.05
CA SER A 111 9.61 9.98 22.11
C SER A 111 9.32 11.40 21.61
N LEU A 112 8.46 11.54 20.59
CA LEU A 112 7.95 12.87 20.23
C LEU A 112 7.11 13.45 21.39
N PRO A 113 7.11 14.78 21.57
CA PRO A 113 6.29 15.42 22.60
C PRO A 113 4.82 15.00 22.51
N ILE A 114 4.21 14.67 23.64
CA ILE A 114 2.84 14.13 23.69
C ILE A 114 1.83 15.07 23.02
N ASP A 115 2.00 16.37 23.21
CA ASP A 115 1.15 17.40 22.58
C ASP A 115 1.20 17.34 21.05
N VAL A 116 2.35 17.03 20.46
CA VAL A 116 2.52 16.88 19.02
C VAL A 116 1.82 15.62 18.53
N VAL A 117 2.01 14.50 19.24
CA VAL A 117 1.38 13.21 18.92
C VAL A 117 -0.14 13.31 18.97
N ASP A 118 -0.68 13.94 20.01
CA ASP A 118 -2.13 14.10 20.20
C ASP A 118 -2.74 15.06 19.17
N LYS A 119 -2.04 16.15 18.83
CA LYS A 119 -2.43 17.03 17.72
C LYS A 119 -2.44 16.28 16.39
N ALA A 120 -1.40 15.50 16.11
CA ALA A 120 -1.30 14.70 14.90
C ALA A 120 -2.45 13.67 14.80
N LYS A 121 -2.83 13.05 15.93
CA LYS A 121 -3.99 12.14 16.01
C LYS A 121 -5.28 12.84 15.61
N GLN A 122 -5.54 14.05 16.13
CA GLN A 122 -6.71 14.83 15.76
C GLN A 122 -6.71 15.24 14.28
N ILE A 123 -5.56 15.67 13.75
CA ILE A 123 -5.42 16.05 12.33
C ILE A 123 -5.65 14.84 11.42
N SER A 124 -5.06 13.69 11.73
CA SER A 124 -5.24 12.45 10.98
C SER A 124 -6.70 12.00 10.93
N MET A 125 -7.43 12.09 12.06
CA MET A 125 -8.87 11.79 12.09
C MET A 125 -9.67 12.73 11.18
N LYS A 126 -9.31 14.01 11.12
CA LYS A 126 -9.95 14.98 10.20
C LYS A 126 -9.69 14.62 8.74
N TYR A 127 -8.45 14.28 8.39
CA TYR A 127 -8.11 13.87 7.02
C TYR A 127 -8.83 12.58 6.62
N GLN A 128 -8.86 11.58 7.50
CA GLN A 128 -9.55 10.33 7.22
C GLN A 128 -11.04 10.54 7.01
N ARG A 129 -11.70 11.34 7.86
CA ARG A 129 -13.12 11.68 7.68
C ARG A 129 -13.38 12.44 6.38
N SER A 130 -12.51 13.37 6.01
CA SER A 130 -12.62 14.10 4.73
C SER A 130 -12.47 13.16 3.53
N LEU A 131 -11.53 12.23 3.59
CA LEU A 131 -11.26 11.26 2.54
C LEU A 131 -12.41 10.25 2.41
N ASP A 132 -12.92 9.73 3.52
CA ASP A 132 -14.06 8.81 3.55
C ASP A 132 -15.33 9.46 2.97
N LEU A 133 -15.56 10.75 3.25
CA LEU A 133 -16.66 11.51 2.66
C LEU A 133 -16.50 11.66 1.14
N LYS A 134 -15.28 11.98 0.66
CA LYS A 134 -14.98 12.04 -0.77
C LYS A 134 -15.16 10.69 -1.45
N LEU A 135 -14.69 9.60 -0.84
CA LEU A 135 -14.84 8.25 -1.37
C LEU A 135 -16.30 7.80 -1.40
N LYS A 136 -17.08 8.08 -0.35
CA LYS A 136 -18.54 7.82 -0.35
C LYS A 136 -19.28 8.61 -1.42
N LEU A 137 -18.89 9.86 -1.67
CA LEU A 137 -19.45 10.65 -2.78
C LEU A 137 -19.09 10.02 -4.13
N ILE A 138 -17.86 9.56 -4.32
CA ILE A 138 -17.42 8.89 -5.55
C ILE A 138 -18.15 7.55 -5.75
N ASP A 139 -18.33 6.76 -4.69
CA ASP A 139 -19.10 5.50 -4.73
C ASP A 139 -20.59 5.76 -5.01
N PHE A 140 -21.15 6.85 -4.48
CA PHE A 140 -22.52 7.31 -4.77
C PHE A 140 -22.70 7.72 -6.24
N PHE A 141 -21.66 8.30 -6.87
CA PHE A 141 -21.65 8.61 -8.30
C PHE A 141 -21.24 7.43 -9.22
N ARG A 142 -20.88 6.27 -8.67
CA ARG A 142 -20.46 5.07 -9.44
C ARG A 142 -21.47 3.92 -9.48
N ILE A 143 -22.76 4.18 -9.24
CA ILE A 143 -23.82 3.22 -9.62
C ILE A 143 -24.05 3.32 -11.14
N HIS A 144 -23.13 2.77 -11.93
CA HIS A 144 -23.35 2.22 -13.28
C HIS A 144 -22.01 1.67 -13.80
N CYS A 145 -21.69 0.42 -13.48
CA CYS A 145 -20.82 -0.46 -14.27
C CYS A 145 -21.14 -1.91 -13.88
N ILE A 146 -22.17 -2.45 -14.52
CA ILE A 146 -22.46 -3.88 -14.55
C ILE A 146 -21.33 -4.53 -15.37
N PHE A 147 -20.52 -5.38 -14.75
CA PHE A 147 -19.64 -6.29 -15.50
C PHE A 147 -20.40 -7.56 -15.82
N LYS A 148 -20.59 -7.78 -17.12
CA LYS A 148 -21.12 -9.01 -17.73
C LYS A 148 -20.17 -10.16 -17.41
N GLU A 149 -20.70 -11.27 -16.91
CA GLU A 149 -19.99 -12.54 -16.82
C GLU A 149 -19.47 -12.94 -18.22
N VAL A 150 -18.20 -13.32 -18.28
CA VAL A 150 -17.67 -14.08 -19.41
C VAL A 150 -17.22 -15.42 -18.85
N HIS A 151 -18.02 -16.45 -19.15
CA HIS A 151 -17.67 -17.85 -18.99
C HIS A 151 -16.42 -18.19 -19.80
N ILE A 152 -15.46 -18.86 -19.18
CA ILE A 152 -14.75 -20.03 -19.73
C ILE A 152 -14.58 -21.03 -18.59
#